data_AF-A0AA36D4Q3-F1
#
_entry.id   AF-A0AA36D4Q3-F1
#
_cell.length_a   1.000
_cell.length_b   1.000
_cell.length_c   1.000
_cell.angle_alpha   90.00
_cell.angle_beta   90.00
_cell.angle_gamma   90.00
#
_symmetry.space_group_name_H-M   'P 1'
#
loop_
_entity.id
_entity.type
_entity.pdbx_description
1 polymer ?
#
loop_
_entity_poly.entity_id
_entity_poly.type
_entity_poly.pdbx_seq_one_letter_code
_entity_poly.pdbx_strand_id
1 'polypeptide(L)'
;MCDSITLCRLALLGFILLLAEVETEKGIVKIGLVYQGYPRSKSYDKTFRTVLQQISDGTKSPALRAVAKDYIFAPVDCTVPRGLFYASHVLHCLCDVFLKERVSAIILLTSMEEYDRSTAAAQYFLTMASHTGIPIIAFNADNSGFTFGKDLSPYRIIQLAPPIEHQIQAMLALLNRYNWSKFGVVSSNMAGSKGFVDSVYREVAKENQGRQGLR
;
A
#
# COMPACT_ATOMS: atom_id res chain seq x y z
N MET A 1 -68.28 18.27 2.10
CA MET A 1 -67.40 19.14 2.90
C MET A 1 -66.03 18.48 2.94
N CYS A 2 -65.07 19.01 2.19
CA CYS A 2 -63.69 18.55 2.21
C CYS A 2 -62.98 19.32 3.33
N ASP A 3 -62.58 18.67 4.40
CA ASP A 3 -61.92 19.33 5.53
C ASP A 3 -60.55 19.86 5.10
N SER A 4 -60.44 21.19 5.09
CA SER A 4 -59.26 21.97 4.67
C SER A 4 -57.97 21.54 5.40
N ILE A 5 -58.10 20.95 6.60
CA ILE A 5 -56.99 20.46 7.42
C ILE A 5 -56.35 19.19 6.84
N THR A 6 -57.13 18.28 6.26
CA THR A 6 -56.63 17.02 5.71
C THR A 6 -55.85 17.27 4.42
N LEU A 7 -56.36 18.18 3.58
CA LEU A 7 -55.68 18.62 2.36
C LEU A 7 -54.36 19.36 2.70
N CYS A 8 -54.35 20.17 3.75
CA CYS A 8 -53.17 20.88 4.22
C CYS A 8 -52.12 19.91 4.81
N ARG A 9 -52.52 18.88 5.57
CA ARG A 9 -51.61 17.83 6.07
C ARG A 9 -51.00 17.00 4.95
N LEU A 10 -51.78 16.61 3.94
CA LEU A 10 -51.29 15.89 2.77
C LEU A 10 -50.35 16.74 1.91
N ALA A 11 -50.64 18.04 1.77
CA ALA A 11 -49.75 18.98 1.10
C ALA A 11 -48.45 19.19 1.88
N LEU A 12 -48.50 19.29 3.22
CA LEU A 12 -47.30 19.44 4.05
C LEU A 12 -46.45 18.16 4.07
N LEU A 13 -47.07 16.98 4.18
CA LEU A 13 -46.38 15.69 4.04
C LEU A 13 -45.80 15.51 2.65
N GLY A 14 -46.52 15.90 1.60
CA GLY A 14 -46.03 15.90 0.23
C GLY A 14 -44.85 16.84 0.03
N PHE A 15 -44.85 18.02 0.67
CA PHE A 15 -43.75 19.00 0.62
C PHE A 15 -42.54 18.54 1.45
N ILE A 16 -42.76 17.89 2.60
CA ILE A 16 -41.70 17.29 3.42
C ILE A 16 -41.08 16.08 2.70
N LEU A 17 -41.88 15.28 1.99
CA LEU A 17 -41.39 14.17 1.15
C LEU A 17 -40.69 14.67 -0.13
N LEU A 18 -41.10 15.80 -0.70
CA LEU A 18 -40.39 16.46 -1.81
C LEU A 18 -39.05 17.07 -1.37
N LEU A 19 -38.95 17.56 -0.12
CA LEU A 19 -37.69 18.04 0.47
C LEU A 19 -36.83 16.90 1.02
N ALA A 20 -37.37 15.69 1.11
CA ALA A 20 -36.65 14.47 1.44
C ALA A 20 -36.16 13.75 0.19
N GLU A 21 -35.72 14.50 -0.84
CA GLU A 21 -34.61 14.02 -1.66
C GLU A 21 -33.37 14.03 -0.77
N VAL A 22 -33.24 12.98 0.04
CA VAL A 22 -31.95 12.59 0.60
C VAL A 22 -31.12 12.12 -0.59
N GLU A 23 -30.55 13.06 -1.33
CA GLU A 23 -29.37 12.82 -2.15
C GLU A 23 -28.25 12.45 -1.19
N THR A 24 -28.20 11.17 -0.78
CA THR A 24 -26.96 10.58 -0.31
C THR A 24 -26.06 10.41 -1.52
N GLU A 25 -25.54 11.52 -2.04
CA GLU A 25 -24.48 11.48 -3.04
C GLU A 25 -23.26 10.87 -2.34
N LYS A 26 -22.89 9.66 -2.76
CA LYS A 26 -21.77 8.94 -2.15
C LYS A 26 -20.49 9.75 -2.34
N GLY A 27 -19.70 9.90 -1.28
CA GLY A 27 -18.42 10.59 -1.35
C GLY A 27 -17.43 9.81 -2.23
N ILE A 28 -16.87 10.47 -3.25
CA ILE A 28 -15.84 9.85 -4.10
C ILE A 28 -14.49 9.95 -3.41
N VAL A 29 -13.91 8.80 -3.08
CA VAL A 29 -12.56 8.68 -2.52
C VAL A 29 -11.61 8.23 -3.62
N LYS A 30 -10.68 9.11 -3.98
CA LYS A 30 -9.67 8.82 -5.01
C LYS A 30 -8.45 8.14 -4.41
N ILE A 31 -8.03 7.03 -5.01
CA ILE A 31 -6.87 6.23 -4.59
C ILE A 31 -5.83 6.29 -5.69
N GLY A 32 -4.65 6.82 -5.38
CA GLY A 32 -3.52 6.88 -6.30
C GLY A 32 -2.91 5.51 -6.49
N LEU A 33 -2.78 5.05 -7.74
CA LEU A 33 -2.17 3.77 -8.08
C LEU A 33 -0.88 4.00 -8.87
N VAL A 34 0.25 3.55 -8.32
CA VAL A 34 1.56 3.66 -8.97
C VAL A 34 2.01 2.29 -9.43
N TYR A 35 2.27 2.15 -10.71
CA TYR A 35 2.82 0.93 -11.29
C TYR A 35 3.78 1.22 -12.44
N GLN A 36 4.70 0.29 -12.68
CA GLN A 36 5.54 0.31 -13.87
C GLN A 36 4.74 -0.21 -15.07
N GLY A 37 4.95 0.33 -16.27
CA GLY A 37 4.18 -0.05 -17.47
C GLY A 37 4.45 -1.46 -18.04
N TYR A 38 4.47 -2.50 -17.21
CA TYR A 38 4.78 -3.90 -17.55
C TYR A 38 3.52 -4.73 -17.92
N PRO A 39 3.62 -5.80 -18.73
CA PRO A 39 2.48 -6.68 -18.97
C PRO A 39 1.96 -7.38 -17.70
N ARG A 40 2.84 -7.80 -16.76
CA ARG A 40 2.42 -8.36 -15.46
C ARG A 40 1.83 -7.33 -14.50
N SER A 41 2.23 -6.05 -14.57
CA SER A 41 1.57 -5.03 -13.76
C SER A 41 0.13 -4.80 -14.21
N LYS A 42 -0.24 -5.12 -15.45
CA LYS A 42 -1.65 -5.19 -15.88
C LYS A 42 -2.45 -6.27 -15.13
N SER A 43 -1.82 -7.36 -14.69
CA SER A 43 -2.49 -8.37 -13.87
C SER A 43 -2.77 -7.85 -12.45
N TYR A 44 -1.79 -7.15 -11.86
CA TYR A 44 -1.98 -6.48 -10.58
C TYR A 44 -3.00 -5.34 -10.67
N ASP A 45 -2.94 -4.52 -11.71
CA ASP A 45 -3.92 -3.46 -11.99
C ASP A 45 -5.34 -4.03 -12.14
N LYS A 46 -5.54 -5.06 -12.97
CA LYS A 46 -6.84 -5.72 -13.11
C LYS A 46 -7.36 -6.26 -11.78
N THR A 47 -6.51 -6.96 -11.04
CA THR A 47 -6.88 -7.50 -9.72
C THR A 47 -7.25 -6.38 -8.76
N PHE A 48 -6.48 -5.31 -8.75
CA PHE A 48 -6.69 -4.18 -7.87
C PHE A 48 -7.99 -3.43 -8.20
N ARG A 49 -8.27 -3.19 -9.48
CA ARG A 49 -9.56 -2.63 -9.93
C ARG A 49 -10.74 -3.50 -9.53
N THR A 50 -10.62 -4.82 -9.70
CA THR A 50 -11.66 -5.76 -9.27
C THR A 50 -11.87 -5.69 -7.75
N VAL A 51 -10.80 -5.55 -6.96
CA VAL A 51 -10.91 -5.38 -5.50
C VAL A 51 -11.57 -4.07 -5.14
N LEU A 52 -11.21 -2.95 -5.78
CA LEU A 52 -11.86 -1.65 -5.56
C LEU A 52 -13.36 -1.67 -5.91
N GLN A 53 -13.72 -2.36 -6.99
CA GLN A 53 -15.12 -2.59 -7.36
C GLN A 53 -15.82 -3.41 -6.28
N GLN A 54 -15.25 -4.52 -5.84
CA GLN A 54 -15.82 -5.35 -4.77
C GLN A 54 -15.98 -4.61 -3.43
N ILE A 55 -15.06 -3.70 -3.12
CA ILE A 55 -15.14 -2.83 -1.95
C ILE A 55 -16.30 -1.83 -2.11
N SER A 56 -16.41 -1.21 -3.29
CA SER A 56 -17.50 -0.25 -3.59
C SER A 56 -18.87 -0.93 -3.66
N ASP A 57 -18.91 -2.22 -4.00
CA ASP A 57 -20.12 -3.04 -4.01
C ASP A 57 -20.47 -3.61 -2.61
N GLY A 58 -19.54 -3.57 -1.65
CA GLY A 58 -19.73 -4.06 -0.28
C GLY A 58 -19.94 -5.56 -0.14
N THR A 59 -19.65 -6.37 -1.16
CA THR A 59 -20.09 -7.78 -1.25
C THR A 59 -19.31 -8.75 -0.36
N LYS A 60 -18.13 -8.37 0.14
CA LYS A 60 -17.17 -9.30 0.79
C LYS A 60 -17.21 -9.32 2.32
N SER A 61 -17.70 -8.26 2.98
CA SER A 61 -17.62 -8.14 4.44
C SER A 61 -18.70 -7.19 5.01
N PRO A 62 -19.24 -7.45 6.21
CA PRO A 62 -20.14 -6.52 6.91
C PRO A 62 -19.51 -5.14 7.15
N ALA A 63 -18.20 -5.10 7.47
CA ALA A 63 -17.48 -3.85 7.66
C ALA A 63 -17.35 -3.05 6.35
N LEU A 64 -17.17 -3.75 5.22
CA LEU A 64 -17.11 -3.10 3.90
C LEU A 64 -18.47 -2.55 3.47
N ARG A 65 -19.58 -3.17 3.88
CA ARG A 65 -20.94 -2.66 3.57
C ARG A 65 -21.21 -1.29 4.17
N ALA A 66 -20.71 -1.04 5.38
CA ALA A 66 -20.84 0.27 6.01
C ALA A 66 -20.11 1.35 5.19
N VAL A 67 -18.88 1.06 4.75
CA VAL A 67 -18.08 2.00 3.94
C VAL A 67 -18.66 2.18 2.54
N ALA A 68 -19.11 1.09 1.90
CA ALA A 68 -19.70 1.09 0.56
C ALA A 68 -21.03 1.86 0.46
N LYS A 69 -21.71 2.06 1.60
CA LYS A 69 -22.93 2.86 1.67
C LYS A 69 -22.63 4.34 1.40
N ASP A 70 -21.55 4.84 1.99
CA ASP A 70 -21.25 6.27 2.04
C ASP A 70 -20.17 6.69 1.03
N TYR A 71 -19.35 5.75 0.55
CA TYR A 71 -18.19 6.05 -0.29
C TYR A 71 -18.10 5.21 -1.57
N ILE A 72 -17.56 5.83 -2.63
CA ILE A 72 -17.15 5.16 -3.88
C ILE A 72 -15.64 5.33 -4.03
N PHE A 73 -14.93 4.24 -4.31
CA PHE A 73 -13.48 4.30 -4.51
C PHE A 73 -13.14 4.38 -6.00
N ALA A 74 -12.43 5.45 -6.38
CA ALA A 74 -12.01 5.69 -7.76
C ALA A 74 -10.47 5.60 -7.88
N PRO A 75 -9.91 4.74 -8.74
CA PRO A 75 -8.47 4.69 -8.96
C PRO A 75 -8.00 5.91 -9.79
N VAL A 76 -6.85 6.47 -9.43
CA VAL A 76 -6.13 7.50 -10.18
C VAL A 76 -4.76 6.94 -10.55
N ASP A 77 -4.54 6.67 -11.82
CA ASP A 77 -3.32 5.98 -12.27
C ASP A 77 -2.15 6.93 -12.45
N CYS A 78 -0.97 6.54 -11.97
CA CYS A 78 0.30 7.10 -12.40
C CYS A 78 1.25 5.99 -12.85
N THR A 79 1.58 5.99 -14.15
CA THR A 79 2.53 5.03 -14.71
C THR A 79 3.93 5.60 -14.67
N VAL A 80 4.85 4.89 -14.00
CA VAL A 80 6.28 5.20 -14.07
C VAL A 80 6.96 4.37 -15.18
N PRO A 81 8.05 4.89 -15.79
CA PRO A 81 8.81 4.17 -16.80
C PRO A 81 9.28 2.79 -16.35
N ARG A 82 9.46 1.89 -17.31
CA ARG A 82 10.10 0.58 -17.07
C ARG A 82 11.59 0.78 -16.77
N GLY A 83 12.14 -0.09 -15.92
CA GLY A 83 13.54 -0.05 -15.54
C GLY A 83 13.83 1.16 -14.65
N LEU A 84 14.81 1.98 -15.06
CA LEU A 84 15.24 3.15 -14.31
C LEU A 84 14.25 4.30 -14.49
N PHE A 85 13.67 4.78 -13.39
CA PHE A 85 12.92 6.04 -13.38
C PHE A 85 13.61 7.07 -12.47
N TYR A 86 13.62 8.31 -12.92
CA TYR A 86 14.23 9.45 -12.21
C TYR A 86 13.26 10.19 -11.29
N ALA A 87 13.81 11.07 -10.46
CA ALA A 87 13.07 11.94 -9.55
C ALA A 87 11.99 12.79 -10.27
N SER A 88 12.21 13.20 -11.52
CA SER A 88 11.22 13.92 -12.31
C SER A 88 9.93 13.14 -12.52
N HIS A 89 10.01 11.83 -12.75
CA HIS A 89 8.81 10.97 -12.89
C HIS A 89 8.06 10.84 -11.56
N VAL A 90 8.79 10.80 -10.44
CA VAL A 90 8.18 10.80 -9.10
C VAL A 90 7.45 12.11 -8.84
N LEU A 91 8.09 13.24 -9.11
CA LEU A 91 7.48 14.56 -8.95
C LEU A 91 6.28 14.75 -9.85
N HIS A 92 6.31 14.24 -11.08
CA HIS A 92 5.15 14.25 -11.97
C HIS A 92 3.96 13.49 -11.35
N CYS A 93 4.16 12.26 -10.86
CA CYS A 93 3.09 11.51 -10.19
C CYS A 93 2.55 12.25 -8.96
N LEU A 94 3.43 12.79 -8.11
CA LEU A 94 3.01 13.43 -6.88
C LEU A 94 2.33 14.77 -7.15
N CYS A 95 2.99 15.68 -7.87
CA CYS A 95 2.56 17.06 -8.05
C CYS A 95 1.46 17.19 -9.12
N ASP A 96 1.67 16.62 -10.30
CA ASP A 96 0.80 16.89 -11.45
C ASP A 96 -0.43 15.99 -11.48
N VAL A 97 -0.35 14.82 -10.84
CA VAL A 97 -1.43 13.82 -10.79
C VAL A 97 -2.07 13.77 -9.41
N PHE A 98 -1.36 13.28 -8.39
CA PHE A 98 -1.96 12.93 -7.10
C PHE A 98 -2.44 14.12 -6.27
N LEU A 99 -1.63 15.18 -6.16
CA LEU A 99 -2.02 16.38 -5.45
C LEU A 99 -3.13 17.14 -6.18
N LYS A 100 -3.09 17.17 -7.52
CA LYS A 100 -4.12 17.80 -8.35
C LYS A 100 -5.46 17.07 -8.24
N GLU A 101 -5.44 15.75 -8.27
CA GLU A 101 -6.63 14.91 -8.18
C GLU A 101 -7.16 14.75 -6.74
N ARG A 102 -6.42 15.21 -5.72
CA ARG A 102 -6.74 15.09 -4.30
C ARG A 102 -6.91 13.64 -3.84
N VAL A 103 -5.91 12.80 -4.14
CA VAL A 103 -5.93 11.40 -3.71
C VAL A 103 -5.82 11.28 -2.18
N SER A 104 -6.54 10.32 -1.60
CA SER A 104 -6.58 10.08 -0.15
C SER A 104 -5.57 9.03 0.34
N ALA A 105 -5.12 8.16 -0.55
CA ALA A 105 -4.08 7.17 -0.28
C ALA A 105 -3.33 6.84 -1.56
N ILE A 106 -2.07 6.42 -1.44
CA ILE A 106 -1.23 5.98 -2.56
C ILE A 106 -0.93 4.50 -2.39
N ILE A 107 -1.04 3.75 -3.48
CA ILE A 107 -0.70 2.33 -3.52
C ILE A 107 0.44 2.15 -4.51
N LEU A 108 1.57 1.72 -3.99
CA LEU A 108 2.77 1.47 -4.78
C LEU A 108 2.86 -0.03 -5.12
N LEU A 109 2.64 -0.36 -6.38
CA LEU A 109 2.75 -1.71 -6.92
C LEU A 109 3.96 -1.78 -7.85
N THR A 110 5.09 -2.28 -7.35
CA THR A 110 6.30 -2.45 -8.18
C THR A 110 6.64 -3.93 -8.26
N SER A 111 6.63 -4.50 -9.47
CA SER A 111 7.25 -5.81 -9.71
C SER A 111 8.69 -5.58 -10.18
N MET A 112 9.64 -5.52 -9.26
CA MET A 112 11.04 -5.29 -9.59
C MET A 112 11.79 -6.63 -9.62
N GLU A 113 11.38 -7.52 -10.53
CA GLU A 113 12.14 -8.75 -10.81
C GLU A 113 13.45 -8.47 -11.58
N GLU A 114 13.69 -7.24 -12.04
CA GLU A 114 14.97 -6.81 -12.62
C GLU A 114 15.82 -6.08 -11.56
N TYR A 115 16.47 -6.89 -10.73
CA TYR A 115 17.26 -6.59 -9.52
C TYR A 115 18.50 -5.69 -9.70
N ASP A 116 18.53 -4.64 -10.55
CA ASP A 116 19.82 -3.93 -10.74
C ASP A 116 19.79 -2.41 -10.52
N ARG A 117 18.75 -1.66 -10.94
CA ARG A 117 18.87 -0.18 -10.99
C ARG A 117 17.68 0.64 -10.52
N SER A 118 16.53 0.02 -10.27
CA SER A 118 15.29 0.74 -9.98
C SER A 118 14.96 0.83 -8.48
N THR A 119 15.64 0.05 -7.63
CA THR A 119 15.45 0.03 -6.17
C THR A 119 15.62 1.41 -5.52
N ALA A 120 16.62 2.19 -5.95
CA ALA A 120 16.87 3.54 -5.44
C ALA A 120 15.71 4.51 -5.76
N ALA A 121 15.11 4.38 -6.94
CA ALA A 121 14.03 5.24 -7.37
C ALA A 121 12.72 4.95 -6.60
N ALA A 122 12.45 3.67 -6.28
CA ALA A 122 11.32 3.31 -5.42
C ALA A 122 11.50 3.81 -3.97
N GLN A 123 12.72 3.76 -3.43
CA GLN A 123 13.01 4.36 -2.11
C GLN A 123 12.81 5.88 -2.12
N TYR A 124 13.27 6.54 -3.19
CA TYR A 124 13.05 7.96 -3.39
C TYR A 124 11.55 8.30 -3.47
N PHE A 125 10.77 7.51 -4.23
CA PHE A 125 9.32 7.66 -4.29
C PHE A 125 8.67 7.59 -2.90
N LEU A 126 8.96 6.53 -2.13
CA LEU A 126 8.38 6.33 -0.81
C LEU A 126 8.76 7.47 0.16
N THR A 127 10.01 7.91 0.10
CA THR A 127 10.50 9.03 0.93
C THR A 127 9.78 10.33 0.56
N MET A 128 9.74 10.69 -0.72
CA MET A 128 9.07 11.91 -1.18
C MET A 128 7.57 11.89 -0.92
N ALA A 129 6.90 10.77 -1.20
CA ALA A 129 5.48 10.61 -0.95
C ALA A 129 5.16 10.75 0.54
N SER A 130 6.03 10.26 1.44
CA SER A 130 5.81 10.38 2.89
C SER A 130 5.74 11.83 3.38
N HIS A 131 6.46 12.74 2.71
CA HIS A 131 6.43 14.18 3.02
C HIS A 131 5.13 14.87 2.59
N THR A 132 4.31 14.24 1.75
CA THR A 132 2.98 14.77 1.38
C THR A 132 1.95 14.59 2.49
N GLY A 133 2.21 13.71 3.47
CA GLY A 133 1.24 13.33 4.50
C GLY A 133 0.16 12.35 4.03
N ILE A 134 0.13 12.00 2.74
CA ILE A 134 -0.78 11.00 2.18
C ILE A 134 -0.30 9.61 2.61
N PRO A 135 -1.17 8.76 3.20
CA PRO A 135 -0.79 7.41 3.58
C PRO A 135 -0.45 6.55 2.36
N ILE A 136 0.58 5.72 2.50
CA ILE A 136 1.11 4.89 1.40
C ILE A 136 0.98 3.42 1.79
N ILE A 137 0.41 2.61 0.90
CA ILE A 137 0.38 1.16 1.01
C ILE A 137 1.37 0.62 -0.03
N ALA A 138 2.46 0.03 0.45
CA ALA A 138 3.56 -0.39 -0.39
C ALA A 138 3.57 -1.92 -0.57
N PHE A 139 3.46 -2.37 -1.81
CA PHE A 139 3.60 -3.77 -2.23
C PHE A 139 4.84 -3.87 -3.15
N ASN A 140 6.00 -3.62 -2.56
CA ASN A 140 7.32 -3.63 -3.21
C ASN A 140 8.19 -4.71 -2.54
N ALA A 141 8.01 -5.96 -2.96
CA ALA A 141 8.68 -7.12 -2.37
C ALA A 141 10.21 -7.09 -2.50
N ASP A 142 10.73 -6.42 -3.55
CA ASP A 142 12.14 -6.49 -3.91
C ASP A 142 12.99 -5.35 -3.30
N ASN A 143 12.38 -4.49 -2.46
CA ASN A 143 13.06 -3.34 -1.85
C ASN A 143 13.30 -3.53 -0.35
N SER A 144 14.01 -4.61 -0.02
CA SER A 144 14.48 -4.90 1.35
C SER A 144 15.19 -3.69 1.98
N GLY A 145 15.95 -2.95 1.16
CA GLY A 145 16.67 -1.72 1.52
C GLY A 145 15.85 -0.65 2.26
N PHE A 146 14.57 -0.50 1.92
CA PHE A 146 13.76 0.59 2.46
C PHE A 146 13.35 0.35 3.92
N THR A 147 13.02 -0.88 4.27
CA THR A 147 12.36 -1.23 5.54
C THR A 147 13.33 -1.66 6.64
N PHE A 148 14.60 -1.92 6.31
CA PHE A 148 15.61 -2.41 7.27
C PHE A 148 15.67 -1.59 8.55
N GLY A 149 15.23 -2.18 9.67
CA GLY A 149 15.30 -1.58 11.00
C GLY A 149 14.69 -0.17 11.14
N LYS A 150 13.80 0.23 10.22
CA LYS A 150 13.14 1.54 10.25
C LYS A 150 11.73 1.41 10.77
N ASP A 151 11.37 2.30 11.68
CA ASP A 151 9.96 2.55 11.99
C ASP A 151 9.32 3.28 10.79
N LEU A 152 8.31 2.65 10.19
CA LEU A 152 7.58 3.17 9.04
C LEU A 152 6.39 4.05 9.44
N SER A 153 6.00 4.04 10.72
CA SER A 153 4.87 4.82 11.23
C SER A 153 5.01 6.34 10.99
N PRO A 154 6.17 6.98 11.20
CA PRO A 154 6.36 8.41 10.92
C PRO A 154 6.15 8.76 9.44
N TYR A 155 6.39 7.80 8.55
CA TYR A 155 6.26 7.98 7.10
C TYR A 155 4.86 7.68 6.58
N ARG A 156 3.94 7.21 7.45
CA ARG A 156 2.59 6.75 7.09
C ARG A 156 2.60 5.65 6.03
N ILE A 157 3.62 4.78 6.09
CA ILE A 157 3.80 3.68 5.14
C ILE A 157 3.35 2.38 5.80
N ILE A 158 2.44 1.69 5.13
CA ILE A 158 2.07 0.30 5.43
C ILE A 158 2.73 -0.58 4.38
N GLN A 159 3.71 -1.35 4.80
CA GLN A 159 4.37 -2.34 3.96
C GLN A 159 3.57 -3.66 3.99
N LEU A 160 3.11 -4.11 2.83
CA LEU A 160 2.41 -5.39 2.70
C LEU A 160 3.34 -6.57 2.41
N ALA A 161 4.49 -6.31 1.77
CA ALA A 161 5.49 -7.35 1.56
C ALA A 161 6.27 -7.63 2.86
N PRO A 162 6.62 -8.89 3.16
CA PRO A 162 7.37 -9.20 4.37
C PRO A 162 8.73 -8.50 4.34
N PRO A 163 9.14 -7.88 5.47
CA PRO A 163 10.47 -7.31 5.58
C PRO A 163 11.53 -8.42 5.49
N ILE A 164 12.72 -8.01 5.11
CA ILE A 164 13.88 -8.89 4.91
C ILE A 164 14.34 -9.58 6.20
N GLU A 165 14.12 -8.98 7.37
CA GLU A 165 14.38 -9.60 8.67
C GLU A 165 13.57 -10.90 8.85
N HIS A 166 12.33 -10.94 8.37
CA HIS A 166 11.52 -12.16 8.41
C HIS A 166 12.10 -13.24 7.49
N GLN A 167 12.70 -12.86 6.36
CA GLN A 167 13.37 -13.80 5.46
C GLN A 167 14.64 -14.37 6.10
N ILE A 168 15.43 -13.53 6.76
CA ILE A 168 16.63 -13.95 7.49
C ILE A 168 16.27 -14.96 8.60
N GLN A 169 15.23 -14.67 9.38
CA GLN A 169 14.77 -15.57 10.44
C GLN A 169 14.34 -16.93 9.88
N ALA A 170 13.63 -16.94 8.75
CA ALA A 170 13.26 -18.19 8.07
C ALA A 170 14.50 -18.96 7.57
N MET A 171 15.49 -18.27 6.99
CA MET A 171 16.75 -18.90 6.57
C MET A 171 17.47 -19.53 7.76
N LEU A 172 17.66 -18.80 8.86
CA LEU A 172 18.33 -19.31 10.06
C LEU A 172 17.56 -20.48 10.70
N ALA A 173 16.22 -20.44 10.71
CA ALA A 173 15.41 -21.55 11.19
C ALA A 173 15.66 -22.84 10.38
N LEU A 174 15.85 -22.73 9.06
CA LEU A 174 16.22 -23.88 8.22
C LEU A 174 17.63 -24.39 8.53
N LEU A 175 18.61 -23.48 8.64
CA LEU A 175 19.98 -23.87 9.01
C LEU A 175 20.00 -24.65 10.33
N ASN A 176 19.25 -24.17 11.32
CA ASN A 176 19.10 -24.85 12.62
C ASN A 176 18.44 -26.21 12.49
N ARG A 177 17.35 -26.31 11.71
CA ARG A 177 16.62 -27.57 11.51
C ARG A 177 17.52 -28.67 10.93
N TYR A 178 18.47 -28.31 10.07
CA TYR A 178 19.40 -29.24 9.42
C TYR A 178 20.79 -29.28 10.08
N ASN A 179 20.97 -28.67 11.25
CA ASN A 179 22.25 -28.60 11.97
C ASN A 179 23.42 -28.04 11.13
N TRP A 180 23.15 -27.10 10.24
CA TRP A 180 24.17 -26.40 9.47
C TRP A 180 24.81 -25.29 10.31
N SER A 181 25.86 -25.66 11.05
CA SER A 181 26.58 -24.77 11.98
C SER A 181 27.49 -23.74 11.29
N LYS A 182 27.82 -23.94 10.02
CA LYS A 182 28.67 -23.05 9.22
C LYS A 182 28.01 -22.81 7.88
N PHE A 183 27.90 -21.55 7.50
CA PHE A 183 27.35 -21.14 6.21
C PHE A 183 28.06 -19.87 5.76
N GLY A 184 28.11 -19.65 4.44
CA GLY A 184 28.59 -18.42 3.84
C GLY A 184 27.42 -17.56 3.39
N VAL A 185 27.58 -16.25 3.47
CA VAL A 185 26.62 -15.28 2.91
C VAL A 185 27.27 -14.61 1.70
N VAL A 186 26.61 -14.66 0.56
CA VAL A 186 27.02 -13.96 -0.66
C VAL A 186 25.92 -12.97 -1.02
N SER A 187 26.29 -11.71 -1.21
CA SER A 187 25.36 -10.65 -1.57
C SER A 187 25.83 -9.91 -2.82
N SER A 188 24.89 -9.39 -3.60
CA SER A 188 25.19 -8.46 -4.69
C SER A 188 25.67 -7.10 -4.13
N ASN A 189 26.15 -6.22 -5.00
CA ASN A 189 26.50 -4.83 -4.65
C ASN A 189 25.29 -3.88 -4.67
N MET A 190 24.07 -4.42 -4.56
CA MET A 190 22.85 -3.63 -4.56
C MET A 190 22.69 -2.84 -3.26
N ALA A 191 21.94 -1.74 -3.32
CA ALA A 191 21.55 -0.97 -2.15
C ALA A 191 20.84 -1.88 -1.12
N GLY A 192 21.31 -1.87 0.12
CA GLY A 192 20.81 -2.71 1.20
C GLY A 192 21.58 -4.02 1.42
N SER A 193 22.53 -4.39 0.56
CA SER A 193 23.31 -5.62 0.73
C SER A 193 24.16 -5.64 2.01
N LYS A 194 24.80 -4.53 2.36
CA LYS A 194 25.53 -4.38 3.62
C LYS A 194 24.58 -4.52 4.82
N GLY A 195 23.42 -3.87 4.77
CA GLY A 195 22.40 -3.96 5.80
C GLY A 195 21.88 -5.38 5.98
N PHE A 196 21.72 -6.13 4.89
CA PHE A 196 21.38 -7.55 4.93
C PHE A 196 22.41 -8.37 5.70
N VAL A 197 23.70 -8.24 5.34
CA VAL A 197 24.80 -8.96 5.99
C VAL A 197 24.86 -8.62 7.48
N ASP A 198 24.76 -7.33 7.83
CA ASP A 198 24.76 -6.87 9.22
C ASP A 198 23.55 -7.43 10.01
N SER A 199 22.38 -7.54 9.37
CA SER A 199 21.18 -8.14 9.97
C SER A 199 21.34 -9.66 10.19
N VAL A 200 21.96 -10.39 9.25
CA VAL A 200 22.28 -11.81 9.44
C VAL A 200 23.21 -11.99 10.64
N TYR A 201 24.29 -11.21 10.73
CA TYR A 201 25.19 -11.27 11.87
C TYR A 201 24.47 -10.99 13.20
N ARG A 202 23.57 -10.00 13.21
CA ARG A 202 22.81 -9.63 14.41
C ARG A 202 21.86 -10.73 14.86
N GLU A 203 21.13 -11.36 13.95
CA GLU A 203 20.22 -12.45 14.30
C GLU A 203 20.98 -13.70 14.78
N VAL A 204 22.10 -14.05 14.14
CA VAL A 204 22.98 -15.13 14.63
C VAL A 204 23.52 -14.82 16.03
N ALA A 205 23.92 -13.57 16.30
CA ALA A 205 24.39 -13.17 17.62
C ALA A 205 23.29 -13.27 18.69
N LYS A 206 22.06 -12.83 18.39
CA LYS A 206 20.90 -12.98 19.29
C LYS A 206 20.61 -14.45 19.62
N GLU A 207 20.65 -15.31 18.61
CA GLU A 207 20.39 -16.73 18.78
C GLU A 207 21.45 -17.41 19.66
N ASN A 208 22.72 -17.04 19.46
CA ASN A 208 23.82 -17.54 20.29
C ASN A 208 23.73 -17.05 21.75
N GLN A 209 23.29 -15.81 21.98
CA GLN A 209 23.03 -15.28 23.33
C GLN A 209 21.86 -16.01 24.00
N GLY A 210 20.77 -16.26 23.26
CA GLY A 210 19.63 -17.06 23.75
C GLY A 210 20.03 -18.49 24.15
N ARG A 211 20.98 -19.10 23.45
CA ARG A 211 21.54 -20.42 23.82
C ARG A 211 22.44 -20.38 25.06
N GLN A 212 23.08 -19.26 25.37
CA GLN A 212 23.94 -19.12 26.56
C GLN A 212 23.16 -18.82 27.84
N GLY A 213 22.00 -18.13 27.75
CA GLY A 213 21.13 -17.87 28.91
C GLY A 213 20.25 -19.05 29.36
N LEU A 214 20.28 -20.17 28.62
CA LEU A 214 19.55 -21.41 28.90
C LEU A 214 20.44 -22.54 29.45
N ARG A 215 21.70 -22.23 29.77
CA ARG A 215 22.68 -23.15 30.37
C ARG A 215 22.99 -22.79 31.81
#